data_AF-A0A7Y1T140-F1
#
_entry.id   AF-A0A7Y1T140-F1
#
_cell.length_a   1.000
_cell.length_b   1.000
_cell.length_c   1.000
_cell.angle_alpha   90.00
_cell.angle_beta   90.00
_cell.angle_gamma   90.00
#
_symmetry.space_group_name_H-M   'P 1'
#
loop_
_entity.id
_entity.type
_entity.pdbx_description
1 polymer ?
#
loop_
_entity_poly.entity_id
_entity_poly.type
_entity_poly.pdbx_seq_one_letter_code
_entity_poly.pdbx_strand_id
1 'polypeptide(L)'
;SGHLSERLMAALLAAEAEKGDIRGKQSAAILIVKGEATGNSWQDIVMDLRVEDSTDPLTELNRLIKMHKAYEYMNNGDLAMEEGYSKKAEEMYLSAQKLFPNNLEMQYWYAINLLNNKDFEKAYPILTKVFKMDSNWRELTSRLVKSNLLIIEEDQLQTVLKL
;
A
#
# COMPACT_ATOMS: atom_id res chain seq x y z
N SER A 1 11.78 4.92 20.20
CA SER A 1 11.70 3.52 19.73
C SER A 1 10.85 3.48 18.47
N GLY A 2 11.15 2.60 17.52
CA GLY A 2 10.48 2.49 16.20
C GLY A 2 10.65 1.10 15.60
N HIS A 3 9.95 0.82 14.48
CA HIS A 3 10.04 -0.48 13.80
C HIS A 3 11.48 -0.75 13.33
N LEU A 4 11.86 -2.03 13.19
CA LEU A 4 13.23 -2.41 12.83
C LEU A 4 13.70 -1.74 11.52
N SER A 5 12.85 -1.71 10.49
CA SER A 5 13.14 -1.04 9.22
C SER A 5 13.43 0.45 9.38
N GLU A 6 12.65 1.16 10.19
CA GLU A 6 12.83 2.59 10.48
C GLU A 6 14.16 2.84 11.21
N ARG A 7 14.53 1.97 12.16
CA ARG A 7 15.81 2.09 12.88
C ARG A 7 17.01 1.82 11.99
N LEU A 8 16.93 0.79 11.14
CA LEU A 8 17.97 0.46 10.16
C LEU A 8 18.14 1.61 9.16
N MET A 9 17.03 2.14 8.64
CA MET A 9 17.06 3.29 7.73
C MET A 9 17.66 4.54 8.40
N ALA A 10 17.29 4.82 9.65
CA ALA A 10 17.86 5.93 10.41
C ALA A 10 19.38 5.77 10.62
N ALA A 11 19.85 4.56 10.88
CA ALA A 11 21.28 4.28 11.00
C ALA A 11 22.03 4.51 9.68
N LEU A 12 21.47 4.08 8.54
CA LEU A 12 22.06 4.33 7.21
C LEU A 12 22.14 5.82 6.91
N LEU A 13 21.07 6.58 7.18
CA LEU A 13 21.05 8.04 6.98
C LEU A 13 22.08 8.75 7.86
N ALA A 14 22.22 8.32 9.12
CA ALA A 14 23.22 8.88 10.04
C ALA A 14 24.65 8.60 9.56
N ALA A 15 24.94 7.38 9.10
CA ALA A 15 26.25 7.03 8.55
C ALA A 15 26.59 7.83 7.28
N GLU A 16 25.62 8.02 6.38
CA GLU A 16 25.79 8.86 5.19
C GLU A 16 26.06 10.33 5.56
N ALA A 17 25.41 10.84 6.60
CA ALA A 17 25.63 12.20 7.10
C ALA A 17 27.06 12.41 7.63
N GLU A 18 27.72 11.36 8.14
CA GLU A 18 29.13 11.34 8.54
C GLU A 18 30.08 11.15 7.34
N LYS A 19 29.71 11.70 6.18
CA LYS A 19 30.41 11.64 4.86
C LYS A 19 30.29 10.31 4.11
N GLY A 20 29.62 9.30 4.69
CA GLY A 20 29.36 8.04 4.03
C GLY A 20 30.62 7.31 3.55
N ASP A 21 30.47 6.48 2.52
CA ASP A 21 31.59 5.83 1.84
C ASP A 21 32.33 6.86 0.97
N ILE A 22 33.67 6.83 0.96
CA ILE A 22 34.52 7.76 0.21
C ILE A 22 34.28 7.72 -1.32
N ARG A 23 33.68 6.65 -1.84
CA ARG A 23 33.31 6.49 -3.25
C ARG A 23 31.94 7.09 -3.58
N GLY A 24 31.17 7.49 -2.57
CA GLY A 24 29.77 7.87 -2.68
C GLY A 24 28.82 6.66 -2.57
N LYS A 25 27.59 6.84 -3.06
CA LYS A 25 26.52 5.84 -3.03
C LYS A 25 25.98 5.60 -4.44
N GLN A 26 25.64 4.34 -4.73
CA GLN A 26 25.04 3.94 -6.02
C GLN A 26 23.81 3.03 -5.82
N SER A 27 23.75 2.28 -4.74
CA SER A 27 22.63 1.39 -4.42
C SER A 27 22.37 1.36 -2.92
N ALA A 28 21.18 0.87 -2.55
CA ALA A 28 20.83 0.62 -1.17
C ALA A 28 19.83 -0.54 -1.10
N ALA A 29 19.94 -1.36 -0.06
CA ALA A 29 19.07 -2.50 0.14
C ALA A 29 18.75 -2.69 1.62
N ILE A 30 17.59 -3.28 1.89
CA ILE A 30 17.19 -3.76 3.21
C ILE A 30 16.59 -5.15 3.09
N LEU A 31 17.11 -6.07 3.89
CA LEU A 31 16.55 -7.41 4.08
C LEU A 31 16.26 -7.62 5.57
N ILE A 32 15.01 -7.89 5.89
CA ILE A 32 14.55 -8.25 7.23
C ILE A 32 13.92 -9.63 7.14
N VAL A 33 14.37 -10.53 7.99
CA VAL A 33 13.83 -11.88 8.14
C VAL A 33 13.30 -12.09 9.56
N LYS A 34 12.43 -13.08 9.74
CA LYS A 34 11.98 -13.52 11.06
C LYS A 34 13.16 -14.04 11.88
N GLY A 35 13.09 -13.84 13.20
CA GLY A 35 14.12 -14.34 14.12
C GLY A 35 14.10 -15.87 14.28
N GLU A 36 12.95 -16.48 14.08
CA GLU A 36 12.76 -17.93 14.04
C GLU A 36 12.36 -18.36 12.63
N ALA A 37 13.07 -19.34 12.08
CA ALA A 37 12.79 -19.86 10.75
C ALA A 37 11.55 -20.76 10.79
N THR A 38 10.66 -20.57 9.82
CA THR A 38 9.51 -21.47 9.63
C THR A 38 9.89 -22.76 8.90
N GLY A 39 11.15 -22.87 8.44
CA GLY A 39 11.61 -23.91 7.51
C GLY A 39 11.27 -23.60 6.06
N ASN A 40 10.66 -22.43 5.81
CA ASN A 40 10.23 -22.00 4.51
C ASN A 40 10.69 -20.57 4.22
N SER A 41 11.78 -20.43 3.45
CA SER A 41 12.51 -19.17 3.30
C SER A 41 11.67 -18.01 2.77
N TRP A 42 10.68 -18.26 1.91
CA TRP A 42 9.83 -17.18 1.38
C TRP A 42 8.79 -16.68 2.38
N GLN A 43 8.44 -17.48 3.40
CA GLN A 43 7.56 -17.06 4.50
C GLN A 43 8.33 -16.36 5.62
N ASP A 44 9.66 -16.44 5.61
CA ASP A 44 10.53 -15.87 6.63
C ASP A 44 11.00 -14.45 6.28
N ILE A 45 10.91 -14.05 5.01
CA ILE A 45 11.21 -12.69 4.57
C ILE A 45 10.08 -11.75 4.99
N VAL A 46 10.41 -10.80 5.85
CA VAL A 46 9.50 -9.72 6.29
C VAL A 46 9.57 -8.55 5.31
N MET A 47 10.77 -8.21 4.84
CA MET A 47 10.99 -7.12 3.89
C MET A 47 12.26 -7.38 3.09
N ASP A 48 12.19 -7.34 1.77
CA ASP A 48 13.34 -7.32 0.87
C ASP A 48 13.10 -6.21 -0.16
N LEU A 49 13.78 -5.09 0.02
CA LEU A 49 13.66 -3.93 -0.87
C LEU A 49 15.05 -3.50 -1.32
N ARG A 50 15.15 -3.15 -2.60
CA ARG A 50 16.40 -2.80 -3.25
C ARG A 50 16.19 -1.61 -4.15
N VAL A 51 17.15 -0.70 -4.12
CA VAL A 51 17.32 0.36 -5.09
C VAL A 51 18.63 0.11 -5.78
N GLU A 52 18.55 -0.30 -7.03
CA GLU A 52 19.69 -0.52 -7.90
C GLU A 52 19.95 0.76 -8.71
N ASP A 53 21.22 1.13 -8.85
CA ASP A 53 21.70 2.22 -9.69
C ASP A 53 20.91 3.54 -9.59
N SER A 54 21.12 4.26 -8.49
CA SER A 54 20.53 5.57 -8.23
C SER A 54 21.57 6.54 -7.68
N THR A 55 21.42 7.83 -7.99
CA THR A 55 22.22 8.91 -7.40
C THR A 55 21.79 9.23 -5.96
N ASP A 56 20.56 8.85 -5.58
CA ASP A 56 20.04 9.01 -4.23
C ASP A 56 19.31 7.75 -3.72
N PRO A 57 20.02 6.62 -3.57
CA PRO A 57 19.41 5.33 -3.26
C PRO A 57 18.84 5.26 -1.85
N LEU A 58 19.35 6.03 -0.89
CA LEU A 58 18.86 6.02 0.50
C LEU A 58 17.51 6.72 0.65
N THR A 59 17.32 7.86 -0.03
CA THR A 59 16.02 8.54 -0.06
C THR A 59 14.97 7.64 -0.72
N GLU A 60 15.33 7.00 -1.83
CA GLU A 60 14.42 6.11 -2.54
C GLU A 60 14.11 4.85 -1.74
N LEU A 61 15.11 4.24 -1.08
CA LEU A 61 14.88 3.10 -0.20
C LEU A 61 13.92 3.46 0.94
N ASN A 62 14.08 4.65 1.54
CA ASN A 62 13.17 5.14 2.58
C ASN A 62 11.74 5.33 2.04
N ARG A 63 11.58 5.81 0.81
CA ARG A 63 10.28 5.91 0.14
C ARG A 63 9.65 4.54 -0.05
N LEU A 64 10.44 3.54 -0.50
CA LEU A 64 9.98 2.15 -0.66
C LEU A 64 9.60 1.50 0.67
N ILE A 65 10.36 1.72 1.75
CA ILE A 65 10.02 1.23 3.09
C ILE A 65 8.65 1.79 3.53
N LYS A 66 8.41 3.08 3.33
CA LYS A 66 7.10 3.68 3.62
C LYS A 66 6.00 3.08 2.76
N MET A 67 6.26 2.88 1.46
CA MET A 67 5.30 2.28 0.53
C MET A 67 4.92 0.86 0.94
N HIS A 68 5.91 0.05 1.30
CA HIS A 68 5.71 -1.30 1.83
C HIS A 68 4.80 -1.28 3.05
N LYS A 69 5.09 -0.42 4.04
CA LYS A 69 4.25 -0.26 5.25
C LYS A 69 2.83 0.20 4.93
N ALA A 70 2.65 1.06 3.94
CA ALA A 70 1.32 1.48 3.50
C ALA A 70 0.52 0.32 2.89
N TYR A 71 1.15 -0.54 2.08
CA TYR A 71 0.52 -1.75 1.58
C TYR A 71 0.28 -2.80 2.67
N GLU A 72 1.15 -2.91 3.68
CA GLU A 72 0.84 -3.74 4.86
C GLU A 72 -0.42 -3.25 5.57
N TYR A 73 -0.63 -1.94 5.70
CA TYR A 73 -1.89 -1.40 6.20
C TYR A 73 -3.08 -1.74 5.29
N MET A 74 -2.95 -1.60 3.96
CA MET A 74 -4.01 -1.99 3.02
C MET A 74 -4.41 -3.47 3.20
N ASN A 75 -3.43 -4.38 3.20
CA ASN A 75 -3.65 -5.82 3.34
C ASN A 75 -4.29 -6.19 4.68
N ASN A 76 -3.84 -5.55 5.78
CA ASN A 76 -4.45 -5.74 7.09
C ASN A 76 -5.87 -5.17 7.16
N GLY A 77 -6.17 -4.12 6.38
CA GLY A 77 -7.51 -3.58 6.20
C GLY A 77 -8.43 -4.58 5.50
N ASP A 78 -7.97 -5.17 4.40
CA ASP A 78 -8.70 -6.20 3.66
C ASP A 78 -9.03 -7.39 4.56
N LEU A 79 -8.03 -7.92 5.27
CA LEU A 79 -8.22 -9.04 6.20
C LEU A 79 -9.21 -8.69 7.33
N ALA A 80 -9.08 -7.51 7.94
CA ALA A 80 -10.00 -7.08 8.99
C ALA A 80 -11.43 -6.93 8.47
N MET A 81 -11.61 -6.55 7.21
CA MET A 81 -12.93 -6.47 6.61
C MET A 81 -13.53 -7.86 6.34
N GLU A 82 -12.74 -8.81 5.83
CA GLU A 82 -13.15 -10.21 5.66
C GLU A 82 -13.59 -10.85 6.98
N GLU A 83 -12.92 -10.49 8.08
CA GLU A 83 -13.28 -10.92 9.44
C GLU A 83 -14.50 -10.17 10.03
N GLY A 84 -15.06 -9.19 9.33
CA GLY A 84 -16.21 -8.39 9.78
C GLY A 84 -15.88 -7.25 10.74
N TYR A 85 -14.59 -6.92 10.91
CA TYR A 85 -14.12 -5.83 11.77
C TYR A 85 -14.03 -4.49 11.02
N SER A 86 -15.15 -4.00 10.47
CA SER A 86 -15.17 -2.85 9.56
C SER A 86 -14.50 -1.58 10.09
N LYS A 87 -14.64 -1.28 11.40
CA LYS A 87 -13.98 -0.11 12.00
C LYS A 87 -12.45 -0.24 12.00
N LYS A 88 -11.94 -1.44 12.32
CA LYS A 88 -10.50 -1.74 12.29
C LYS A 88 -9.98 -1.67 10.86
N ALA A 89 -10.74 -2.19 9.90
CA ALA A 89 -10.41 -2.09 8.48
C ALA A 89 -10.26 -0.64 8.02
N GLU A 90 -11.25 0.21 8.34
CA GLU A 90 -11.22 1.65 8.04
C GLU A 90 -10.00 2.35 8.66
N GLU A 91 -9.66 2.08 9.92
CA GLU A 91 -8.45 2.62 10.57
C GLU A 91 -7.16 2.22 9.83
N MET A 92 -7.08 0.99 9.32
CA MET A 92 -5.94 0.53 8.54
C MET A 92 -5.85 1.24 7.18
N TYR A 93 -6.94 1.31 6.41
CA TYR A 93 -6.94 2.02 5.13
C TYR A 93 -6.58 3.51 5.28
N LEU A 94 -7.12 4.17 6.30
CA LEU A 94 -6.78 5.58 6.58
C LEU A 94 -5.32 5.75 6.99
N SER A 95 -4.74 4.76 7.69
CA SER A 95 -3.30 4.76 8.01
C SER A 95 -2.43 4.64 6.76
N ALA A 96 -2.82 3.80 5.80
CA ALA A 96 -2.15 3.71 4.50
C ALA A 96 -2.23 5.04 3.72
N GLN A 97 -3.44 5.61 3.62
CA GLN A 97 -3.67 6.87 2.90
C GLN A 97 -3.00 8.08 3.58
N LYS A 98 -2.80 8.06 4.91
CA LYS A 98 -2.01 9.08 5.59
C LYS A 98 -0.54 9.07 5.16
N LEU A 99 0.02 7.89 4.87
CA LEU A 99 1.39 7.76 4.36
C LEU A 99 1.49 8.21 2.90
N PHE A 100 0.47 7.93 2.08
CA PHE A 100 0.43 8.31 0.67
C PHE A 100 -0.92 8.92 0.26
N PRO A 101 -1.21 10.18 0.65
CA PRO A 101 -2.53 10.80 0.46
C PRO A 101 -2.90 11.06 -1.00
N ASN A 102 -1.90 11.10 -1.88
CA ASN A 102 -2.09 11.31 -3.31
C ASN A 102 -2.06 10.01 -4.12
N ASN A 103 -1.89 8.84 -3.47
CA ASN A 103 -1.95 7.56 -4.15
C ASN A 103 -3.41 7.22 -4.46
N LEU A 104 -3.77 7.27 -5.75
CA LEU A 104 -5.12 6.96 -6.23
C LEU A 104 -5.48 5.49 -6.07
N GLU A 105 -4.51 4.60 -6.23
CA GLU A 105 -4.72 3.15 -6.12
C GLU A 105 -5.17 2.75 -4.71
N MET A 106 -4.54 3.31 -3.67
CA MET A 106 -4.95 3.05 -2.28
C MET A 106 -6.35 3.59 -1.97
N GLN A 107 -6.70 4.76 -2.52
CA GLN A 107 -8.05 5.31 -2.40
C GLN A 107 -9.07 4.43 -3.15
N TYR A 108 -8.71 3.98 -4.35
CA TYR A 108 -9.53 3.14 -5.20
C TYR A 108 -9.84 1.79 -4.54
N TRP A 109 -8.82 1.05 -4.09
CA TRP A 109 -9.02 -0.26 -3.48
C TRP A 109 -9.84 -0.19 -2.18
N TYR A 110 -9.65 0.86 -1.37
CA TYR A 110 -10.53 1.10 -0.22
C TYR A 110 -11.99 1.27 -0.66
N ALA A 111 -12.25 2.04 -1.72
CA ALA A 111 -13.61 2.22 -2.22
C ALA A 111 -14.22 0.93 -2.81
N ILE A 112 -13.43 0.10 -3.49
CA ILE A 112 -13.88 -1.23 -3.95
C ILE A 112 -14.27 -2.12 -2.76
N ASN A 113 -13.46 -2.11 -1.70
CA ASN A 113 -13.78 -2.85 -0.48
C ASN A 113 -15.08 -2.33 0.18
N LEU A 114 -15.31 -1.01 0.22
CA LEU A 114 -16.56 -0.43 0.70
C LEU A 114 -17.77 -0.89 -0.14
N LEU A 115 -17.65 -0.93 -1.48
CA LEU A 115 -18.70 -1.44 -2.36
C LEU A 115 -19.04 -2.91 -2.06
N ASN A 116 -18.04 -3.78 -1.91
CA ASN A 116 -18.24 -5.20 -1.55
C ASN A 116 -18.98 -5.36 -0.22
N ASN A 117 -18.84 -4.40 0.69
CA ASN A 117 -19.51 -4.38 1.99
C ASN A 117 -20.80 -3.55 2.01
N LYS A 118 -21.29 -3.14 0.83
CA LYS A 118 -22.54 -2.38 0.65
C LYS A 118 -22.53 -0.99 1.28
N ASP A 119 -21.34 -0.43 1.58
CA ASP A 119 -21.17 0.94 2.07
C ASP A 119 -21.00 1.93 0.90
N PHE A 120 -22.06 2.03 0.10
CA PHE A 120 -22.07 2.85 -1.12
C PHE A 120 -21.90 4.35 -0.83
N GLU A 121 -22.48 4.84 0.27
CA GLU A 121 -22.43 6.26 0.63
C GLU A 121 -20.99 6.75 0.84
N LYS A 122 -20.14 5.93 1.47
CA LYS A 122 -18.71 6.25 1.61
C LYS A 122 -17.92 6.02 0.32
N ALA A 123 -18.25 5.00 -0.45
CA ALA A 123 -17.50 4.64 -1.66
C ALA A 123 -17.65 5.70 -2.79
N TYR A 124 -18.86 6.21 -3.01
CA TYR A 124 -19.17 7.10 -4.12
C TYR A 124 -18.31 8.37 -4.20
N PRO A 125 -18.17 9.19 -3.15
CA PRO A 125 -17.35 10.40 -3.23
C PRO A 125 -15.87 10.09 -3.52
N ILE A 126 -15.36 8.95 -3.05
CA ILE A 126 -13.99 8.51 -3.33
C ILE A 126 -13.85 8.14 -4.82
N LEU A 127 -14.77 7.31 -5.34
CA LEU A 127 -14.75 6.88 -6.73
C LEU A 127 -14.97 8.04 -7.71
N THR A 128 -15.88 8.97 -7.41
CA THR A 128 -16.05 10.19 -8.21
C THR A 128 -14.74 10.97 -8.34
N LYS A 129 -14.01 11.14 -7.23
CA LYS A 129 -12.69 11.80 -7.24
C LYS A 129 -11.68 10.99 -8.07
N VAL A 130 -11.57 9.68 -7.83
CA VAL A 130 -10.61 8.81 -8.52
C VAL A 130 -10.87 8.80 -10.03
N PHE A 131 -12.11 8.60 -10.46
CA PHE A 131 -12.49 8.57 -11.89
C PHE A 131 -12.29 9.91 -12.58
N LYS A 132 -12.48 11.02 -11.85
CA LYS A 132 -12.19 12.37 -12.37
C LYS A 132 -10.69 12.59 -12.57
N MET A 133 -9.86 12.04 -11.69
CA MET A 133 -8.41 12.20 -11.77
C MET A 133 -7.78 11.28 -12.83
N ASP A 134 -8.31 10.07 -13.00
CA ASP A 134 -7.89 9.14 -14.04
C ASP A 134 -9.04 8.18 -14.40
N SER A 135 -9.49 8.26 -15.65
CA SER A 135 -10.64 7.48 -16.14
C SER A 135 -10.34 5.98 -16.30
N ASN A 136 -9.07 5.57 -16.32
CA ASN A 136 -8.70 4.15 -16.41
C ASN A 136 -9.21 3.34 -15.20
N TRP A 137 -9.34 3.97 -14.03
CA TRP A 137 -9.93 3.33 -12.85
C TRP A 137 -11.39 2.97 -13.04
N ARG A 138 -12.15 3.75 -13.83
CA ARG A 138 -13.55 3.43 -14.16
C ARG A 138 -13.63 2.20 -15.06
N GLU A 139 -12.75 2.12 -16.06
CA GLU A 139 -12.63 0.95 -16.93
C GLU A 139 -12.24 -0.29 -16.11
N LEU A 140 -11.28 -0.16 -15.19
CA LEU A 140 -10.91 -1.25 -14.29
C LEU A 140 -12.10 -1.75 -13.45
N THR A 141 -12.91 -0.85 -12.88
CA THR A 141 -14.09 -1.22 -12.08
C THR A 141 -15.05 -2.13 -12.84
N SER A 142 -15.28 -1.86 -14.13
CA SER A 142 -16.13 -2.70 -14.98
C SER A 142 -15.59 -4.13 -15.15
N ARG A 143 -14.26 -4.31 -15.05
CA ARG A 143 -13.58 -5.59 -15.22
C ARG A 143 -13.51 -6.38 -13.91
N LEU A 144 -13.53 -5.72 -12.75
CA LEU A 144 -13.41 -6.39 -11.44
C LEU A 144 -14.57 -7.35 -11.14
N VAL A 145 -15.75 -7.08 -11.69
CA VAL A 145 -16.90 -8.00 -11.56
C VAL A 145 -16.62 -9.33 -12.25
N LYS A 146 -15.97 -9.32 -13.42
CA LYS A 146 -15.61 -10.55 -14.16
C LYS A 146 -14.59 -11.41 -13.42
N SER A 147 -13.75 -10.80 -12.59
CA SER A 147 -12.73 -11.48 -11.79
C SER A 147 -13.17 -11.77 -10.35
N ASN A 148 -14.44 -11.51 -9.99
CA ASN A 148 -14.97 -11.63 -8.64
C ASN A 148 -14.22 -10.80 -7.57
N LEU A 149 -13.52 -9.74 -7.99
CA LEU A 149 -12.88 -8.79 -7.06
C LEU A 149 -13.85 -7.69 -6.60
N LEU A 150 -14.93 -7.48 -7.37
CA LEU A 150 -16.05 -6.62 -7.02
C LEU A 150 -17.35 -7.44 -7.13
N ILE A 151 -18.08 -7.56 -6.03
CA ILE A 151 -19.31 -8.33 -5.92
C ILE A 151 -20.45 -7.36 -5.65
N ILE A 152 -21.09 -6.90 -6.73
CA ILE A 152 -22.24 -5.98 -6.71
C ILE A 152 -23.23 -6.37 -7.81
N GLU A 153 -24.48 -5.92 -7.68
CA GLU A 153 -25.51 -6.14 -8.69
C GLU A 153 -25.26 -5.27 -9.94
N GLU A 154 -25.79 -5.67 -11.09
CA GLU A 154 -25.55 -4.98 -12.36
C GLU A 154 -26.08 -3.53 -12.34
N ASP A 155 -27.23 -3.27 -11.72
CA ASP A 155 -27.80 -1.92 -11.60
C ASP A 155 -26.93 -1.00 -10.72
N GLN A 156 -26.35 -1.55 -9.65
CA GLN A 156 -25.39 -0.86 -8.79
C GLN A 156 -24.09 -0.56 -9.55
N LEU A 157 -23.57 -1.53 -10.32
CA LEU A 157 -22.40 -1.32 -11.17
C LEU A 157 -22.64 -0.18 -12.16
N GLN A 158 -23.78 -0.18 -12.87
CA GLN A 158 -24.13 0.89 -13.80
C GLN A 158 -24.24 2.26 -13.11
N THR A 159 -24.65 2.29 -11.84
CA THR A 159 -24.65 3.53 -11.03
C THR A 159 -23.22 3.98 -10.73
N VAL A 160 -22.37 3.07 -10.26
CA VAL A 160 -20.95 3.37 -9.97
C VAL A 160 -20.22 3.88 -11.21
N LEU A 161 -20.42 3.26 -12.38
CA LEU A 161 -19.74 3.66 -13.62
C LEU A 161 -20.19 5.03 -14.16
N LYS A 162 -21.29 5.59 -13.65
CA LYS A 162 -21.80 6.91 -14.02
C LYS A 162 -21.31 8.05 -13.10
N LEU A 163 -20.69 7.73 -11.96
CA LEU A 163 -20.06 8.69 -11.04
C LEU A 163 -18.96 9.50 -11.74
#